data_AF-A0A151S3A6-F1
#
_entry.id   AF-A0A151S3A6-F1
#
_cell.length_a   1.000
_cell.length_b   1.000
_cell.length_c   1.000
_cell.angle_alpha   90.00
_cell.angle_beta   90.00
_cell.angle_gamma   90.00
#
_symmetry.space_group_name_H-M   'P 1'
#
loop_
_entity.id
_entity.type
_entity.pdbx_description
1 polymer ?
#
loop_
_entity_poly.entity_id
_entity_poly.type
_entity_poly.pdbx_seq_one_letter_code
_entity_poly.pdbx_strand_id
1 'polypeptide(L)'
;MVPSLHIQCSEPIMKQYESLNEFMALRRTQKVTSFHLKCNSDHDCSPRYLGQWVYEIVARKVEQVNISLRHINVFDEVALFTCTTIVNLKLNGPFSIHIPPSVHLPNLKTLHLNTRKCSFKIASNLISGSPALELFLFNDHFNDYKIMRNSRVIQFSKLNALYHLVIQSEPPHDFISDYCQGRELNIVKAKVYMTVYRAHAERIVAKILKSLRNVELLSFSYFRNEMDLSNFDFPLFKNLVELRIFLKDAVSLIMGIILVKCPNLQVVEVNIVDDCKSCRYYANGGGRKHDLITVPICRKTTTVRKRLRTSRDLVIV
;
A
#
# COMPACT_ATOMS: atom_id res chain seq x y z
N MET A 1 -17.63 10.22 29.71
CA MET A 1 -16.18 10.38 29.46
C MET A 1 -15.55 9.00 29.57
N VAL A 2 -14.91 8.51 28.51
CA VAL A 2 -14.26 7.18 28.47
C VAL A 2 -13.01 7.25 29.35
N PRO A 3 -12.85 6.40 30.38
CA PRO A 3 -11.68 6.52 31.26
C PRO A 3 -10.41 6.23 30.47
N SER A 4 -9.51 7.22 30.39
CA SER A 4 -8.23 7.12 29.70
C SER A 4 -7.06 7.32 30.67
N LEU A 5 -6.05 6.47 30.52
CA LEU A 5 -4.81 6.54 31.27
C LEU A 5 -3.72 7.07 30.35
N HIS A 6 -3.32 8.32 30.57
CA HIS A 6 -2.25 8.97 29.82
C HIS A 6 -0.99 9.03 30.69
N ILE A 7 0.03 8.28 30.29
CA ILE A 7 1.34 8.25 30.93
C ILE A 7 2.34 8.86 29.95
N GLN A 8 2.76 10.08 30.26
CA GLN A 8 3.98 10.63 29.70
C GLN A 8 5.11 10.25 30.64
N CYS A 9 6.07 9.48 30.13
CA CYS A 9 7.29 9.13 30.83
C CYS A 9 8.16 10.40 30.82
N SER A 10 7.79 11.41 31.59
CA SER A 10 8.77 12.21 32.29
C SER A 10 8.92 11.54 33.65
N GLU A 11 10.04 11.73 34.34
CA GLU A 11 10.27 11.19 35.68
C GLU A 11 9.14 11.32 36.75
N PRO A 12 8.10 12.21 36.69
CA PRO A 12 7.21 12.43 37.82
C PRO A 12 6.38 11.24 38.31
N ILE A 13 5.89 10.32 37.47
CA ILE A 13 5.05 9.21 38.00
C ILE A 13 5.89 8.25 38.85
N MET A 14 7.13 8.01 38.46
CA MET A 14 8.08 7.20 39.22
C MET A 14 8.65 7.92 40.45
N LYS A 15 8.64 9.26 40.45
CA LYS A 15 9.01 10.06 41.63
C LYS A 15 7.83 10.30 42.60
N GLN A 16 6.58 10.19 42.13
CA GLN A 16 5.36 10.47 42.92
C GLN A 16 4.70 9.23 43.52
N TYR A 17 4.98 8.03 43.01
CA TYR A 17 4.43 6.77 43.52
C TYR A 17 5.57 5.78 43.71
N GLU A 18 5.64 5.08 44.86
CA GLU A 18 6.72 4.14 45.16
C GLU A 18 6.69 2.94 44.22
N SER A 19 5.51 2.63 43.66
CA SER A 19 5.37 1.65 42.59
C SER A 19 4.20 1.96 41.64
N LEU A 20 4.27 1.38 40.44
CA LEU A 20 3.13 1.28 39.54
C LEU A 20 1.89 0.69 40.24
N ASN A 21 2.09 -0.31 41.09
CA ASN A 21 1.01 -1.00 41.77
C ASN A 21 0.23 -0.05 42.66
N GLU A 22 0.88 0.92 43.30
CA GLU A 22 0.22 1.98 44.07
C GLU A 22 -0.58 2.92 43.18
N PHE A 23 0.04 3.41 42.10
CA PHE A 23 -0.63 4.25 41.12
C PHE A 23 -1.89 3.59 40.53
N MET A 24 -1.81 2.28 40.26
CA MET A 24 -2.91 1.47 39.75
C MET A 24 -3.90 1.06 40.84
N ALA A 25 -3.45 0.90 42.09
CA ALA A 25 -4.31 0.61 43.24
C ALA A 25 -5.26 1.77 43.53
N LEU A 26 -4.78 3.02 43.40
CA LEU A 26 -5.60 4.23 43.50
C LEU A 26 -6.70 4.32 42.44
N ARG A 27 -6.61 3.51 41.38
CA ARG A 27 -7.55 3.47 40.25
C ARG A 27 -8.26 2.12 40.11
N ARG A 28 -8.35 1.32 41.19
CA ARG A 28 -8.97 -0.03 41.19
C ARG A 28 -10.41 -0.06 40.68
N THR A 29 -11.18 1.01 40.89
CA THR A 29 -12.61 1.06 40.55
C THR A 29 -12.91 1.59 39.15
N GLN A 30 -11.92 2.17 38.45
CA GLN A 30 -12.13 2.75 37.13
C GLN A 30 -11.74 1.77 36.03
N LYS A 31 -12.70 1.44 35.14
CA LYS A 31 -12.44 0.66 33.92
C LYS A 31 -11.57 1.49 32.96
N VAL A 32 -10.26 1.20 32.90
CA VAL A 32 -9.36 1.86 31.94
C VAL A 32 -9.60 1.28 30.55
N THR A 33 -10.34 2.01 29.74
CA THR A 33 -10.66 1.63 28.36
C THR A 33 -9.62 2.11 27.35
N SER A 34 -8.83 3.12 27.71
CA SER A 34 -7.78 3.69 26.86
C SER A 34 -6.47 3.86 27.61
N PHE A 35 -5.37 3.46 27.00
CA PHE A 35 -4.02 3.58 27.51
C PHE A 35 -3.12 4.27 26.49
N HIS A 36 -2.47 5.36 26.91
CA HIS A 36 -1.46 6.03 26.14
C HIS A 36 -0.15 6.13 26.91
N LEU A 37 0.90 5.58 26.32
CA LEU A 37 2.25 5.62 26.82
C LEU A 37 3.19 6.34 25.85
N LYS A 38 3.94 7.33 26.32
CA LYS A 38 4.96 8.02 25.52
C LYS A 38 6.24 8.22 26.32
N CYS A 39 7.33 7.61 25.88
CA CYS A 39 8.64 7.76 26.51
C CYS A 39 9.68 8.28 25.50
N ASN A 40 10.35 9.38 25.86
CA ASN A 40 11.18 10.14 24.93
C ASN A 40 12.67 10.13 25.27
N SER A 41 13.08 9.63 26.44
CA SER A 41 14.47 9.52 26.88
C SER A 41 14.82 8.11 27.39
N ASP A 42 16.11 7.77 27.41
CA ASP A 42 16.63 6.51 27.97
C ASP A 42 16.38 6.37 29.49
N HIS A 43 16.20 7.49 30.19
CA HIS A 43 15.94 7.52 31.64
C HIS A 43 14.46 7.40 31.99
N ASP A 44 13.57 7.56 31.01
CA ASP A 44 12.13 7.69 31.26
C ASP A 44 11.42 6.33 31.44
N CYS A 45 11.95 5.24 30.90
CA CYS A 45 11.28 3.93 30.97
C CYS A 45 12.21 2.73 30.97
N SER A 46 12.26 2.04 32.12
CA SER A 46 12.82 0.70 32.18
C SER A 46 11.92 -0.30 31.45
N PRO A 47 12.48 -1.22 30.65
CA PRO A 47 11.73 -2.34 30.06
C PRO A 47 10.93 -3.14 31.10
N ARG A 48 11.43 -3.24 32.34
CA ARG A 48 10.74 -3.92 33.44
C ARG A 48 9.39 -3.28 33.76
N TYR A 49 9.29 -1.95 33.73
CA TYR A 49 8.03 -1.26 34.03
C TYR A 49 7.06 -1.32 32.86
N LEU A 50 7.57 -1.31 31.62
CA LEU A 50 6.74 -1.47 30.43
C LEU A 50 5.92 -2.77 30.49
N GLY A 51 6.57 -3.90 30.80
CA GLY A 51 5.88 -5.19 30.89
C GLY A 51 4.82 -5.22 31.99
N GLN A 52 5.11 -4.60 33.14
CA GLN A 52 4.11 -4.46 34.21
C GLN A 52 2.92 -3.59 33.77
N TRP A 53 3.17 -2.49 33.05
CA TRP A 53 2.11 -1.58 32.57
C TRP A 53 1.20 -2.28 31.58
N VAL A 54 1.81 -3.01 30.65
CA VAL A 54 1.10 -3.83 29.67
C VAL A 54 0.25 -4.90 30.37
N TYR A 55 0.83 -5.65 31.30
CA TYR A 55 0.10 -6.71 32.00
C TYR A 55 -1.14 -6.15 32.70
N GLU A 56 -1.00 -5.06 33.44
CA GLU A 56 -2.08 -4.44 34.20
C GLU A 56 -3.21 -3.89 33.33
N ILE A 57 -2.90 -3.23 32.20
CA ILE A 57 -3.94 -2.70 31.30
C ILE A 57 -4.67 -3.83 30.56
N VAL A 58 -3.96 -4.90 30.21
CA VAL A 58 -4.56 -6.08 29.57
C VAL A 58 -5.50 -6.79 30.54
N ALA A 59 -5.08 -6.97 31.81
CA ALA A 59 -5.94 -7.53 32.86
C ALA A 59 -7.22 -6.70 33.07
N ARG A 60 -7.15 -5.39 32.83
CA ARG A 60 -8.28 -4.45 32.93
C ARG A 60 -9.12 -4.33 31.66
N LYS A 61 -8.91 -5.21 30.67
CA LYS A 61 -9.71 -5.27 29.44
C LYS A 61 -9.67 -3.96 28.64
N VAL A 62 -8.47 -3.39 28.49
CA VAL A 62 -8.25 -2.18 27.69
C VAL A 62 -8.72 -2.38 26.24
N GLU A 63 -9.27 -1.33 25.64
CA GLU A 63 -9.81 -1.35 24.27
C GLU A 63 -8.94 -0.54 23.31
N GLN A 64 -8.28 0.51 23.82
CA GLN A 64 -7.48 1.44 23.03
C GLN A 64 -6.06 1.49 23.60
N VAL A 65 -5.04 1.14 22.83
CA VAL A 65 -3.65 1.13 23.27
C VAL A 65 -2.78 1.93 22.30
N ASN A 66 -2.05 2.91 22.81
CA ASN A 66 -1.10 3.71 22.04
C ASN A 66 0.22 3.84 22.78
N ILE A 67 1.24 3.11 22.33
CA ILE A 67 2.57 3.07 22.93
C ILE A 67 3.60 3.67 21.96
N SER A 68 4.31 4.68 22.43
CA SER A 68 5.39 5.34 21.69
C SER A 68 6.68 5.29 22.50
N LEU A 69 7.69 4.57 22.01
CA LEU A 69 8.95 4.31 22.70
C LEU A 69 10.11 4.73 21.79
N ARG A 70 10.98 5.65 22.24
CA ARG A 70 12.13 6.08 21.43
C ARG A 70 13.42 5.30 21.69
N HIS A 71 13.58 4.81 22.91
CA HIS A 71 14.87 4.36 23.45
C HIS A 71 14.88 2.87 23.85
N ILE A 72 13.78 2.16 23.59
CA ILE A 72 13.71 0.71 23.80
C ILE A 72 14.20 0.00 22.54
N ASN A 73 15.06 -1.00 22.71
CA ASN A 73 15.61 -1.78 21.59
C ASN A 73 14.68 -2.91 21.15
N VAL A 74 13.98 -3.55 22.10
CA VAL A 74 13.13 -4.73 21.87
C VAL A 74 11.80 -4.55 22.59
N PHE A 75 10.71 -4.82 21.89
CA PHE A 75 9.35 -4.86 22.41
C PHE A 75 8.86 -6.31 22.36
N ASP A 76 8.70 -6.93 23.52
CA ASP A 76 8.36 -8.35 23.67
C ASP A 76 7.19 -8.55 24.63
N GLU A 77 6.07 -7.91 24.29
CA GLU A 77 4.90 -7.82 25.16
C GLU A 77 3.78 -8.74 24.66
N VAL A 78 3.97 -10.05 24.84
CA VAL A 78 3.06 -11.11 24.36
C VAL A 78 1.61 -10.88 24.76
N ALA A 79 1.37 -10.40 25.99
CA ALA A 79 0.03 -10.16 26.52
C ALA A 79 -0.79 -9.17 25.67
N LEU A 80 -0.16 -8.22 24.98
CA LEU A 80 -0.87 -7.32 24.06
C LEU A 80 -1.39 -8.04 22.84
N PHE A 81 -0.68 -9.05 22.33
CA PHE A 81 -1.02 -9.78 21.10
C PHE A 81 -2.05 -10.89 21.31
N THR A 82 -2.43 -11.17 22.56
CA THR A 82 -3.47 -12.14 22.92
C THR A 82 -4.67 -11.48 23.61
N CYS A 83 -4.67 -10.15 23.73
CA CYS A 83 -5.73 -9.43 24.44
C CYS A 83 -6.98 -9.33 23.58
N THR A 84 -8.04 -10.03 23.99
CA THR A 84 -9.27 -10.14 23.20
C THR A 84 -10.12 -8.86 23.18
N THR A 85 -9.83 -7.89 24.04
CA THR A 85 -10.63 -6.66 24.17
C THR A 85 -10.07 -5.48 23.39
N ILE A 86 -8.81 -5.56 22.91
CA ILE A 86 -8.19 -4.47 22.17
C ILE A 86 -8.89 -4.32 20.82
N VAL A 87 -9.38 -3.10 20.59
CA VAL A 87 -10.01 -2.66 19.34
C VAL A 87 -9.03 -1.85 18.50
N ASN A 88 -8.22 -0.99 19.14
CA ASN A 88 -7.24 -0.16 18.46
C ASN A 88 -5.86 -0.31 19.11
N LEU A 89 -4.86 -0.68 18.31
CA LEU A 89 -3.47 -0.83 18.75
C LEU A 89 -2.55 0.05 17.90
N LYS A 90 -1.83 0.97 18.55
CA LYS A 90 -0.79 1.79 17.95
C LYS A 90 0.53 1.57 18.67
N LEU A 91 1.54 1.11 17.93
CA LEU A 91 2.90 0.89 18.41
C LEU A 91 3.86 1.72 17.54
N ASN A 92 4.67 2.57 18.17
CA ASN A 92 5.55 3.50 17.48
C ASN A 92 6.93 3.54 18.13
N GLY A 93 7.99 3.29 17.37
CA GLY A 93 9.35 3.42 17.88
C GLY A 93 10.42 2.75 17.04
N PRO A 94 11.71 3.02 17.29
CA PRO A 94 12.82 2.36 16.61
C PRO A 94 13.17 0.99 17.24
N PHE A 95 12.21 0.31 17.88
CA PHE A 95 12.40 -1.01 18.49
C PHE A 95 12.19 -2.15 17.49
N SER A 96 12.87 -3.27 17.72
CA SER A 96 12.48 -4.57 17.17
C SER A 96 11.25 -5.07 17.90
N ILE A 97 10.27 -5.59 17.17
CA ILE A 97 9.06 -6.17 17.76
C ILE A 97 9.11 -7.68 17.64
N HIS A 98 8.87 -8.37 18.76
CA HIS A 98 8.64 -9.80 18.75
C HIS A 98 7.13 -10.06 18.64
N ILE A 99 6.72 -10.71 17.54
CA ILE A 99 5.32 -11.07 17.30
C ILE A 99 5.19 -12.57 17.56
N PRO A 100 4.45 -12.99 18.60
CA PRO A 100 4.33 -14.40 18.95
C PRO A 100 3.54 -15.15 17.86
N PRO A 101 3.72 -16.47 17.68
CA PRO A 101 2.89 -17.27 16.77
C PRO A 101 1.42 -17.33 17.17
N SER A 102 1.13 -17.18 18.47
CA SER A 102 -0.20 -17.31 19.07
C SER A 102 -1.00 -16.00 19.07
N VAL A 103 -0.84 -15.14 18.06
CA VAL A 103 -1.62 -13.88 17.97
C VAL A 103 -3.12 -14.20 18.00
N HIS A 104 -3.85 -13.56 18.92
CA HIS A 104 -5.29 -13.69 19.03
C HIS A 104 -5.90 -12.35 19.45
N LEU A 105 -6.36 -11.59 18.45
CA LEU A 105 -6.89 -10.24 18.59
C LEU A 105 -8.27 -10.13 17.91
N PRO A 106 -9.28 -10.89 18.40
CA PRO A 106 -10.57 -11.06 17.73
C PRO A 106 -11.33 -9.76 17.49
N ASN A 107 -11.16 -8.74 18.35
CA ASN A 107 -11.87 -7.46 18.27
C ASN A 107 -11.05 -6.32 17.65
N LEU A 108 -9.81 -6.57 17.24
CA LEU A 108 -8.92 -5.54 16.72
C LEU A 108 -9.41 -5.05 15.36
N LYS A 109 -9.82 -3.79 15.29
CA LYS A 109 -10.27 -3.10 14.08
C LYS A 109 -9.17 -2.28 13.45
N THR A 110 -8.34 -1.62 14.25
CA THR A 110 -7.26 -0.77 13.75
C THR A 110 -5.91 -1.12 14.36
N LEU A 111 -4.92 -1.32 13.49
CA LEU A 111 -3.55 -1.61 13.86
C LEU A 111 -2.63 -0.62 13.16
N HIS A 112 -1.84 0.12 13.93
CA HIS A 112 -0.77 0.96 13.43
C HIS A 112 0.54 0.51 14.04
N LEU A 113 1.41 -0.02 13.21
CA LEU A 113 2.73 -0.49 13.60
C LEU A 113 3.81 0.29 12.85
N ASN A 114 4.49 1.19 13.56
CA ASN A 114 5.63 1.94 13.04
C ASN A 114 6.90 1.46 13.75
N THR A 115 7.60 0.50 13.13
CA THR A 115 8.83 -0.11 13.66
C THR A 115 9.84 -0.30 12.53
N ARG A 116 11.04 0.23 12.75
CA ARG A 116 12.11 0.18 11.75
C ARG A 116 12.79 -1.18 11.62
N LYS A 117 12.47 -2.15 12.49
CA LYS A 117 13.16 -3.45 12.60
C LYS A 117 12.22 -4.65 12.51
N CYS A 118 11.05 -4.49 11.90
CA CYS A 118 10.13 -5.58 11.60
C CYS A 118 9.99 -5.75 10.08
N SER A 119 9.89 -6.99 9.60
CA SER A 119 9.56 -7.24 8.20
C SER A 119 8.04 -7.40 8.02
N PHE A 120 7.52 -7.00 6.86
CA PHE A 120 6.10 -7.19 6.53
C PHE A 120 5.64 -8.65 6.64
N LYS A 121 6.52 -9.62 6.31
CA LYS A 121 6.20 -11.06 6.43
C LYS A 121 5.89 -11.45 7.88
N ILE A 122 6.69 -11.00 8.84
CA ILE A 122 6.45 -11.26 10.26
C ILE A 122 5.21 -10.50 10.73
N ALA A 123 5.10 -9.21 10.36
CA ALA A 123 3.95 -8.38 10.71
C ALA A 123 2.62 -8.94 10.16
N SER A 124 2.65 -9.70 9.07
CA SER A 124 1.46 -10.30 8.48
C SER A 124 0.78 -11.34 9.36
N ASN A 125 1.48 -11.92 10.35
CA ASN A 125 0.88 -12.80 11.35
C ASN A 125 -0.17 -12.07 12.22
N LEU A 126 -0.02 -10.74 12.38
CA LEU A 126 -1.02 -9.92 13.06
C LEU A 126 -2.33 -9.86 12.28
N ILE A 127 -2.26 -9.95 10.96
CA ILE A 127 -3.44 -9.93 10.09
C ILE A 127 -4.24 -11.24 10.26
N SER A 128 -3.57 -12.39 10.25
CA SER A 128 -4.23 -13.69 10.41
C SER A 128 -4.83 -13.90 11.81
N GLY A 129 -4.20 -13.34 12.85
CA GLY A 129 -4.71 -13.40 14.22
C GLY A 129 -5.80 -12.37 14.56
N SER A 130 -6.17 -11.50 13.61
CA SER A 130 -7.10 -10.38 13.82
C SER A 130 -8.23 -10.38 12.78
N PRO A 131 -9.25 -11.26 12.91
CA PRO A 131 -10.31 -11.41 11.91
C PRO A 131 -11.18 -10.15 11.72
N ALA A 132 -11.30 -9.29 12.72
CA ALA A 132 -12.07 -8.04 12.65
C ALA A 132 -11.26 -6.84 12.09
N LEU A 133 -10.03 -7.07 11.60
CA LEU A 133 -9.12 -5.99 11.21
C LEU A 133 -9.60 -5.24 9.96
N GLU A 134 -10.05 -4.01 10.16
CA GLU A 134 -10.55 -3.08 9.13
C GLU A 134 -9.42 -2.21 8.54
N LEU A 135 -8.43 -1.83 9.36
CA LEU A 135 -7.31 -0.99 8.95
C LEU A 135 -5.99 -1.47 9.54
N PHE A 136 -5.01 -1.73 8.68
CA PHE A 136 -3.63 -2.00 9.06
C PHE A 136 -2.69 -1.01 8.39
N LEU A 137 -1.97 -0.24 9.20
CA LEU A 137 -0.91 0.67 8.77
C LEU A 137 0.41 0.11 9.30
N PHE A 138 1.36 -0.14 8.40
CA PHE A 138 2.65 -0.68 8.77
C PHE A 138 3.77 0.02 8.02
N ASN A 139 4.71 0.58 8.77
CA ASN A 139 5.88 1.21 8.19
C ASN A 139 7.11 0.42 8.64
N ASP A 140 7.78 -0.21 7.68
CA ASP A 140 9.11 -0.77 7.87
C ASP A 140 10.19 0.24 7.47
N HIS A 141 11.45 -0.18 7.42
CA HIS A 141 12.57 0.70 7.09
C HIS A 141 12.46 1.33 5.68
N PHE A 142 11.81 0.65 4.73
CA PHE A 142 11.83 1.03 3.31
C PHE A 142 10.45 1.18 2.68
N ASN A 143 9.40 0.69 3.33
CA ASN A 143 8.08 0.59 2.76
C ASN A 143 7.02 1.01 3.78
N ASP A 144 6.03 1.76 3.27
CA ASP A 144 4.77 1.99 3.94
C ASP A 144 3.72 1.07 3.33
N TYR A 145 3.04 0.32 4.19
CA TYR A 145 1.95 -0.58 3.83
C TYR A 145 0.65 -0.08 4.44
N LYS A 146 -0.41 -0.17 3.67
CA LYS A 146 -1.77 0.13 4.10
C LYS A 146 -2.72 -0.94 3.59
N ILE A 147 -3.41 -1.60 4.50
CA ILE A 147 -4.51 -2.53 4.19
C ILE A 147 -5.79 -1.95 4.76
N MET A 148 -6.83 -1.92 3.93
CA MET A 148 -8.18 -1.56 4.33
C MET A 148 -9.12 -2.68 3.94
N ARG A 149 -9.93 -3.14 4.89
CA ARG A 149 -11.03 -4.07 4.67
C ARG A 149 -12.32 -3.38 5.06
N ASN A 150 -13.26 -3.30 4.12
CA ASN A 150 -14.64 -2.93 4.42
C ASN A 150 -15.59 -3.82 3.62
N SER A 151 -16.90 -3.66 3.82
CA SER A 151 -17.92 -4.50 3.20
C SER A 151 -18.00 -4.39 1.67
N ARG A 152 -17.33 -3.41 1.06
CA ARG A 152 -17.40 -3.14 -0.39
C ARG A 152 -16.07 -3.34 -1.10
N VAL A 153 -14.95 -3.09 -0.43
CA VAL A 153 -13.62 -3.07 -1.04
C VAL A 153 -12.57 -3.58 -0.05
N ILE A 154 -11.71 -4.44 -0.54
CA ILE A 154 -10.42 -4.75 0.06
C ILE A 154 -9.35 -3.99 -0.73
N GLN A 155 -8.61 -3.14 -0.03
CA GLN A 155 -7.53 -2.35 -0.61
C GLN A 155 -6.21 -2.67 0.05
N PHE A 156 -5.21 -2.96 -0.77
CA PHE A 156 -3.81 -3.02 -0.38
C PHE A 156 -3.07 -1.85 -1.02
N SER A 157 -2.18 -1.21 -0.28
CA SER A 157 -1.24 -0.23 -0.80
C SER A 157 0.15 -0.46 -0.24
N LYS A 158 1.15 -0.33 -1.12
CA LYS A 158 2.56 -0.36 -0.80
C LYS A 158 3.25 0.85 -1.44
N LEU A 159 3.89 1.66 -0.63
CA LEU A 159 4.65 2.83 -1.06
C LEU A 159 6.11 2.65 -0.64
N ASN A 160 7.04 2.93 -1.54
CA ASN A 160 8.46 3.05 -1.22
C ASN A 160 9.14 4.04 -2.17
N ALA A 161 10.46 4.17 -2.05
CA ALA A 161 11.25 5.08 -2.88
C ALA A 161 11.22 4.76 -4.39
N LEU A 162 10.76 3.57 -4.80
CA LEU A 162 10.74 3.11 -6.19
C LEU A 162 9.36 3.24 -6.84
N TYR A 163 8.31 2.89 -6.12
CA TYR A 163 6.94 2.88 -6.64
C TYR A 163 5.88 3.00 -5.55
N HIS A 164 4.67 3.35 -5.99
CA HIS A 164 3.43 3.24 -5.24
C HIS A 164 2.50 2.27 -5.93
N LEU A 165 2.13 1.19 -5.25
CA LEU A 165 1.18 0.19 -5.71
C LEU A 165 -0.09 0.30 -4.88
N VAL A 166 -1.24 0.24 -5.54
CA VAL A 166 -2.57 0.13 -4.94
C VAL A 166 -3.31 -0.97 -5.67
N ILE A 167 -3.84 -1.94 -4.93
CA ILE A 167 -4.70 -3.00 -5.44
C ILE A 167 -6.04 -2.86 -4.72
N GLN A 168 -7.12 -2.73 -5.46
CA GLN A 168 -8.49 -2.73 -4.95
C GLN A 168 -9.23 -3.92 -5.54
N SER A 169 -9.93 -4.69 -4.70
CA SER A 169 -10.77 -5.81 -5.12
C SER A 169 -12.10 -5.77 -4.37
N GLU A 170 -13.17 -6.16 -5.04
CA GLU A 170 -14.47 -6.35 -4.40
C GLU A 170 -14.49 -7.67 -3.60
N PRO A 171 -15.09 -7.71 -2.39
CA PRO A 171 -15.31 -8.95 -1.65
C PRO A 171 -16.04 -10.00 -2.50
N PRO A 172 -15.78 -11.31 -2.32
CA PRO A 172 -15.17 -11.93 -1.13
C PRO A 172 -13.68 -12.29 -1.26
N HIS A 173 -12.97 -11.86 -2.31
CA HIS A 173 -11.59 -12.30 -2.54
C HIS A 173 -10.59 -11.53 -1.64
N ASP A 174 -10.35 -12.02 -0.42
CA ASP A 174 -9.27 -11.51 0.44
C ASP A 174 -7.91 -12.03 -0.04
N PHE A 175 -7.30 -11.28 -0.96
CA PHE A 175 -6.00 -11.57 -1.54
C PHE A 175 -4.81 -11.22 -0.62
N ILE A 176 -5.05 -10.60 0.54
CA ILE A 176 -3.98 -10.11 1.42
C ILE A 176 -3.11 -11.26 1.91
N SER A 177 -3.71 -12.39 2.28
CA SER A 177 -2.97 -13.57 2.73
C SER A 177 -2.04 -14.11 1.64
N ASP A 178 -2.52 -14.21 0.40
CA ASP A 178 -1.70 -14.68 -0.73
C ASP A 178 -0.53 -13.73 -1.01
N TYR A 179 -0.78 -12.42 -0.93
CA TYR A 179 0.27 -11.41 -1.04
C TYR A 179 1.34 -11.56 0.04
N CYS A 180 0.93 -11.69 1.31
CA CYS A 180 1.84 -11.84 2.44
C CYS A 180 2.72 -13.10 2.35
N GLN A 181 2.21 -14.14 1.71
CA GLN A 181 2.93 -15.41 1.54
C GLN A 181 3.73 -15.46 0.24
N GLY A 182 3.68 -14.42 -0.60
CA GLY A 182 4.36 -14.39 -1.91
C GLY A 182 3.78 -15.41 -2.90
N ARG A 183 2.53 -15.83 -2.69
CA ARG A 183 1.80 -16.70 -3.62
C ARG A 183 1.35 -15.87 -4.82
N GLU A 184 1.00 -16.55 -5.89
CA GLU A 184 0.43 -15.90 -7.06
C GLU A 184 -0.95 -15.31 -6.74
N LEU A 185 -1.15 -14.04 -7.09
CA LEU A 185 -2.38 -13.31 -6.79
C LEU A 185 -3.45 -13.69 -7.82
N ASN A 186 -4.37 -14.58 -7.46
CA ASN A 186 -5.50 -14.91 -8.31
C ASN A 186 -6.67 -13.93 -8.12
N ILE A 187 -6.40 -12.64 -8.36
CA ILE A 187 -7.41 -11.59 -8.17
C ILE A 187 -8.10 -11.33 -9.50
N VAL A 188 -9.37 -11.70 -9.57
CA VAL A 188 -10.26 -11.38 -10.70
C VAL A 188 -11.06 -10.15 -10.30
N LYS A 189 -11.28 -9.20 -11.24
CA LYS A 189 -11.96 -7.91 -10.98
C LYS A 189 -11.22 -6.98 -10.01
N ALA A 190 -9.90 -7.04 -10.00
CA ALA A 190 -9.08 -6.05 -9.31
C ALA A 190 -8.87 -4.81 -10.17
N LYS A 191 -8.88 -3.65 -9.49
CA LYS A 191 -8.39 -2.38 -10.01
C LYS A 191 -7.01 -2.13 -9.42
N VAL A 192 -6.01 -2.08 -10.28
CA VAL A 192 -4.61 -1.88 -9.89
C VAL A 192 -4.15 -0.52 -10.36
N TYR A 193 -3.55 0.23 -9.45
CA TYR A 193 -2.89 1.50 -9.75
C TYR A 193 -1.43 1.39 -9.34
N MET A 194 -0.53 1.65 -10.27
CA MET A 194 0.90 1.61 -10.04
C MET A 194 1.55 2.88 -10.57
N THR A 195 2.18 3.63 -9.67
CA THR A 195 3.01 4.79 -10.00
C THR A 195 4.47 4.45 -9.77
N VAL A 196 5.34 4.67 -10.74
CA VAL A 196 6.77 4.39 -10.63
C VAL A 196 7.57 5.69 -10.61
N TYR A 197 8.50 5.81 -9.66
CA TYR A 197 9.23 7.05 -9.37
C TYR A 197 10.69 7.04 -9.84
N ARG A 198 11.32 5.88 -9.94
CA ARG A 198 12.75 5.76 -10.29
C ARG A 198 12.98 4.97 -11.57
N ALA A 199 13.94 5.47 -12.36
CA ALA A 199 14.55 4.72 -13.45
C ALA A 199 15.12 3.40 -12.93
N HIS A 200 15.05 2.36 -13.75
CA HIS A 200 15.52 0.99 -13.46
C HIS A 200 14.65 0.15 -12.51
N ALA A 201 13.44 0.62 -12.15
CA ALA A 201 12.46 -0.24 -11.45
C ALA A 201 11.83 -1.32 -12.36
N GLU A 202 12.19 -1.38 -13.64
CA GLU A 202 11.57 -2.20 -14.68
C GLU A 202 11.47 -3.68 -14.31
N ARG A 203 12.55 -4.27 -13.79
CA ARG A 203 12.56 -5.67 -13.34
C ARG A 203 11.59 -5.93 -12.20
N ILE A 204 11.44 -4.96 -11.29
CA ILE A 204 10.53 -5.07 -10.15
C ILE A 204 9.09 -4.92 -10.63
N VAL A 205 8.84 -3.94 -11.49
CA VAL A 205 7.53 -3.70 -12.13
C VAL A 205 7.10 -4.94 -12.93
N ALA A 206 7.98 -5.53 -13.73
CA ALA A 206 7.71 -6.74 -14.51
C ALA A 206 7.32 -7.92 -13.62
N LYS A 207 8.01 -8.11 -12.48
CA LYS A 207 7.63 -9.14 -11.50
C LYS A 207 6.25 -8.89 -10.91
N ILE A 208 5.93 -7.64 -10.57
CA ILE A 208 4.62 -7.26 -10.02
C ILE A 208 3.52 -7.48 -11.06
N LEU A 209 3.70 -7.01 -12.29
CA LEU A 209 2.70 -7.19 -13.35
C LEU A 209 2.48 -8.66 -13.68
N LYS A 210 3.54 -9.49 -13.69
CA LYS A 210 3.41 -10.95 -13.85
C LYS A 210 2.55 -11.59 -12.74
N SER A 211 2.66 -11.12 -11.50
CA SER A 211 1.80 -11.59 -10.41
C SER A 211 0.34 -11.12 -10.51
N LEU A 212 0.03 -10.13 -11.37
CA LEU A 212 -1.28 -9.47 -11.47
C LEU A 212 -2.00 -9.77 -12.79
N ARG A 213 -1.75 -10.92 -13.42
CA ARG A 213 -2.22 -11.27 -14.77
C ARG A 213 -3.74 -11.32 -14.99
N ASN A 214 -4.55 -11.38 -13.92
CA ASN A 214 -6.00 -11.59 -13.98
C ASN A 214 -6.84 -10.36 -13.63
N VAL A 215 -6.23 -9.17 -13.57
CA VAL A 215 -6.88 -7.90 -13.20
C VAL A 215 -7.82 -7.37 -14.30
N GLU A 216 -8.79 -6.55 -13.91
CA GLU A 216 -9.79 -5.95 -14.81
C GLU A 216 -9.39 -4.54 -15.25
N LEU A 217 -8.84 -3.76 -14.32
CA LEU A 217 -8.31 -2.42 -14.60
C LEU A 217 -6.85 -2.36 -14.15
N LEU A 218 -5.99 -1.88 -15.04
CA LEU A 218 -4.60 -1.57 -14.75
C LEU A 218 -4.33 -0.12 -15.13
N SER A 219 -4.02 0.70 -14.14
CA SER A 219 -3.50 2.06 -14.32
C SER A 219 -2.02 2.06 -13.99
N PHE A 220 -1.19 2.34 -14.99
CA PHE A 220 0.25 2.34 -14.90
C PHE A 220 0.81 3.72 -15.26
N SER A 221 1.38 4.42 -14.29
CA SER A 221 1.93 5.76 -14.45
C SER A 221 3.42 5.81 -14.08
N TYR A 222 4.15 6.71 -14.73
CA TYR A 222 5.58 6.86 -14.56
C TYR A 222 5.93 8.34 -14.40
N PHE A 223 6.59 8.72 -13.29
CA PHE A 223 6.65 10.12 -12.85
C PHE A 223 7.94 10.86 -13.24
N ARG A 224 9.01 10.20 -13.73
CA ARG A 224 10.33 10.86 -13.82
C ARG A 224 11.24 10.63 -15.04
N ASN A 225 10.93 9.78 -16.02
CA ASN A 225 11.87 9.43 -17.13
C ASN A 225 11.17 8.66 -18.30
N GLU A 226 11.84 8.54 -19.43
CA GLU A 226 11.41 7.80 -20.62
C GLU A 226 11.60 6.29 -20.39
N MET A 227 10.58 5.59 -19.90
CA MET A 227 10.62 4.13 -19.87
C MET A 227 10.25 3.60 -21.25
N ASP A 228 11.17 2.91 -21.91
CA ASP A 228 10.90 2.24 -23.18
C ASP A 228 10.08 0.97 -22.91
N LEU A 229 8.75 1.08 -23.04
CA LEU A 229 7.85 -0.06 -22.89
C LEU A 229 8.08 -1.15 -23.95
N SER A 230 8.83 -0.88 -25.03
CA SER A 230 9.15 -1.92 -26.02
C SER A 230 10.03 -3.03 -25.44
N ASN A 231 10.84 -2.72 -24.43
CA ASN A 231 11.65 -3.69 -23.69
C ASN A 231 10.89 -4.37 -22.55
N PHE A 232 9.65 -3.96 -22.30
CA PHE A 232 8.87 -4.48 -21.19
C PHE A 232 8.16 -5.78 -21.60
N ASP A 233 8.54 -6.89 -20.96
CA ASP A 233 7.84 -8.17 -21.11
C ASP A 233 6.46 -8.13 -20.44
N PHE A 234 5.48 -7.57 -21.16
CA PHE A 234 4.09 -7.52 -20.74
C PHE A 234 3.52 -8.94 -20.64
N PRO A 235 2.96 -9.34 -19.48
CA PRO A 235 2.29 -10.62 -19.34
C PRO A 235 0.99 -10.61 -20.15
N LEU A 236 0.49 -11.81 -20.46
CA LEU A 236 -0.82 -11.97 -21.08
C LEU A 236 -1.91 -11.67 -20.05
N PHE A 237 -2.65 -10.58 -20.25
CA PHE A 237 -3.75 -10.15 -19.41
C PHE A 237 -5.09 -10.58 -20.02
N LYS A 238 -5.56 -11.78 -19.66
CA LYS A 238 -6.79 -12.35 -20.23
C LYS A 238 -8.05 -11.61 -19.82
N ASN A 239 -8.07 -10.95 -18.66
CA ASN A 239 -9.28 -10.32 -18.11
C ASN A 239 -9.22 -8.79 -18.07
N LEU A 240 -8.15 -8.19 -18.60
CA LEU A 240 -7.98 -6.75 -18.57
C LEU A 240 -8.96 -6.09 -19.54
N VAL A 241 -9.84 -5.26 -18.99
CA VAL A 241 -10.89 -4.51 -19.70
C VAL A 241 -10.45 -3.06 -19.91
N GLU A 242 -9.76 -2.48 -18.94
CA GLU A 242 -9.33 -1.09 -18.98
C GLU A 242 -7.85 -0.96 -18.64
N LEU A 243 -7.11 -0.30 -19.54
CA LEU A 243 -5.69 -0.01 -19.38
C LEU A 243 -5.48 1.49 -19.43
N ARG A 244 -4.87 2.06 -18.39
CA ARG A 244 -4.48 3.46 -18.37
C ARG A 244 -2.96 3.54 -18.31
N ILE A 245 -2.34 4.24 -19.25
CA ILE A 245 -0.89 4.39 -19.32
C ILE A 245 -0.55 5.87 -19.42
N PHE A 246 0.51 6.27 -18.73
CA PHE A 246 1.08 7.60 -18.85
C PHE A 246 2.42 7.48 -19.55
N LEU A 247 2.55 8.08 -20.74
CA LEU A 247 3.73 8.00 -21.61
C LEU A 247 4.32 9.38 -21.84
N LYS A 248 5.63 9.43 -22.12
CA LYS A 248 6.29 10.67 -22.56
C LYS A 248 6.39 10.74 -24.08
N ASP A 249 6.77 9.65 -24.74
CA ASP A 249 6.85 9.59 -26.21
C ASP A 249 6.59 8.15 -26.73
N ALA A 250 6.25 8.01 -28.02
CA ALA A 250 6.05 6.76 -28.78
C ALA A 250 4.74 5.93 -28.56
N VAL A 251 3.59 6.49 -28.92
CA VAL A 251 2.27 5.84 -28.83
C VAL A 251 2.10 4.61 -29.77
N SER A 252 2.80 4.52 -30.90
CA SER A 252 2.45 3.57 -31.98
C SER A 252 2.95 2.13 -31.79
N LEU A 253 4.21 1.93 -31.36
CA LEU A 253 4.79 0.58 -31.19
C LEU A 253 4.20 -0.17 -29.99
N ILE A 254 3.93 0.58 -28.91
CA ILE A 254 3.43 0.05 -27.65
C ILE A 254 2.01 -0.50 -27.81
N MET A 255 1.17 0.16 -28.61
CA MET A 255 -0.22 -0.27 -28.83
C MET A 255 -0.32 -1.63 -29.54
N GLY A 256 0.61 -1.95 -30.45
CA GLY A 256 0.66 -3.26 -31.10
C GLY A 256 0.90 -4.40 -30.10
N ILE A 257 1.83 -4.19 -29.16
CA ILE A 257 2.16 -5.17 -28.11
C ILE A 257 0.98 -5.33 -27.14
N ILE A 258 0.38 -4.22 -26.71
CA ILE A 258 -0.75 -4.22 -25.77
C ILE A 258 -1.93 -5.02 -26.31
N LEU A 259 -2.32 -4.79 -27.57
CA LEU A 259 -3.48 -5.45 -28.17
C LEU A 259 -3.30 -6.97 -28.27
N VAL A 260 -2.07 -7.44 -28.52
CA VAL A 260 -1.77 -8.89 -28.55
C VAL A 260 -1.81 -9.47 -27.13
N LYS A 261 -1.36 -8.73 -26.13
CA LYS A 261 -1.26 -9.19 -24.74
C LYS A 261 -2.55 -9.03 -23.94
N CYS A 262 -3.52 -8.26 -24.41
CA CYS A 262 -4.75 -7.94 -23.69
C CYS A 262 -5.99 -8.19 -24.58
N PRO A 263 -6.37 -9.46 -24.84
CA PRO A 263 -7.39 -9.79 -25.83
C PRO A 263 -8.81 -9.28 -25.51
N ASN A 264 -9.12 -9.01 -24.24
CA ASN A 264 -10.43 -8.53 -23.79
C ASN A 264 -10.46 -7.03 -23.48
N LEU A 265 -9.42 -6.29 -23.89
CA LEU A 265 -9.28 -4.87 -23.64
C LEU A 265 -10.36 -4.08 -24.38
N GLN A 266 -11.05 -3.19 -23.68
CA GLN A 266 -12.12 -2.35 -24.24
C GLN A 266 -11.70 -0.88 -24.27
N VAL A 267 -11.02 -0.42 -23.21
CA VAL A 267 -10.64 0.98 -23.02
C VAL A 267 -9.13 1.08 -22.82
N VAL A 268 -8.51 2.00 -23.58
CA VAL A 268 -7.10 2.36 -23.38
C VAL A 268 -7.01 3.87 -23.21
N GLU A 269 -6.63 4.33 -22.02
CA GLU A 269 -6.36 5.76 -21.76
C GLU A 269 -4.85 6.00 -21.81
N VAL A 270 -4.41 6.94 -22.65
CA VAL A 270 -3.00 7.31 -22.79
C VAL A 270 -2.85 8.79 -22.45
N ASN A 271 -2.20 9.07 -21.34
CA ASN A 271 -1.88 10.43 -20.91
C ASN A 271 -0.45 10.77 -21.32
N ILE A 272 -0.26 11.79 -22.13
CA ILE A 272 1.06 12.24 -22.58
C ILE A 272 1.55 13.31 -21.60
N VAL A 273 2.71 13.13 -20.99
CA VAL A 273 3.18 13.97 -19.86
C VAL A 273 3.74 15.33 -20.31
N ASP A 274 4.12 15.47 -21.59
CA ASP A 274 4.69 16.73 -22.13
C ASP A 274 3.66 17.71 -22.71
N ASP A 275 2.40 17.31 -22.86
CA ASP A 275 1.29 18.20 -23.24
C ASP A 275 0.18 18.05 -22.20
N CYS A 276 -0.48 19.14 -21.80
CA CYS A 276 -1.66 19.11 -20.92
C CYS A 276 -2.90 18.38 -21.54
N LYS A 277 -2.70 17.42 -22.46
CA LYS A 277 -3.72 16.74 -23.25
C LYS A 277 -3.76 15.25 -22.90
N SER A 278 -4.92 14.81 -22.39
CA SER A 278 -5.25 13.40 -22.17
C SER A 278 -5.95 12.83 -23.40
N CYS A 279 -5.40 11.76 -23.99
CA CYS A 279 -6.01 11.03 -25.10
C CYS A 279 -6.57 9.70 -24.59
N ARG A 280 -7.75 9.30 -25.04
CA ARG A 280 -8.36 8.04 -24.61
C ARG A 280 -8.94 7.33 -25.84
N TYR A 281 -8.52 6.10 -26.03
CA TYR A 281 -8.70 5.27 -27.21
C TYR A 281 -9.61 4.09 -26.86
N TYR A 282 -10.38 3.63 -27.84
CA TYR A 282 -11.23 2.44 -27.69
C TYR A 282 -10.66 1.31 -28.53
N ALA A 283 -10.51 0.12 -27.94
CA ALA A 283 -9.88 -1.02 -28.59
C ALA A 283 -10.66 -1.52 -29.83
N ASN A 284 -11.98 -1.26 -29.89
CA ASN A 284 -12.87 -1.74 -30.94
C ASN A 284 -13.10 -0.73 -32.09
N GLY A 285 -12.12 0.12 -32.42
CA GLY A 285 -12.18 0.96 -33.63
C GLY A 285 -13.16 2.14 -33.59
N GLY A 286 -13.69 2.50 -32.40
CA GLY A 286 -14.46 3.72 -32.21
C GLY A 286 -13.53 4.92 -32.09
N GLY A 287 -13.32 5.65 -33.20
CA GLY A 287 -12.46 6.85 -33.24
C GLY A 287 -12.94 7.97 -32.31
N ARG A 288 -12.00 8.81 -31.87
CA ARG A 288 -12.32 10.12 -31.27
C ARG A 288 -12.37 11.20 -32.34
N LYS A 289 -13.39 12.06 -32.25
CA LYS A 289 -13.47 13.36 -32.92
C LYS A 289 -12.46 14.30 -32.26
N HIS A 290 -11.72 15.01 -33.12
CA HIS A 290 -10.75 16.08 -32.88
C HIS A 290 -9.30 15.57 -32.74
N ASP A 291 -8.55 15.86 -33.81
CA ASP A 291 -7.13 15.64 -34.09
C ASP A 291 -6.71 14.22 -34.52
N LEU A 292 -7.07 13.90 -35.77
CA LEU A 292 -6.58 12.73 -36.51
C LEU A 292 -5.10 12.91 -36.88
N ILE A 293 -4.19 12.27 -36.15
CA ILE A 293 -3.11 11.52 -36.79
C ILE A 293 -3.61 10.08 -36.87
N THR A 294 -4.25 9.76 -37.98
CA THR A 294 -4.73 8.43 -38.33
C THR A 294 -3.52 7.49 -38.45
N VAL A 295 -3.28 6.63 -37.47
CA VAL A 295 -2.49 5.41 -37.70
C VAL A 295 -3.41 4.45 -38.44
N PRO A 296 -3.13 4.07 -39.70
CA PRO A 296 -4.01 3.20 -40.45
C PRO A 296 -3.98 1.79 -39.84
N ILE A 297 -5.18 1.28 -39.57
CA ILE A 297 -5.42 -0.14 -39.30
C ILE A 297 -5.06 -0.90 -40.58
N CYS A 298 -3.90 -1.55 -40.62
CA CYS A 298 -3.47 -2.24 -41.83
C CYS A 298 -4.14 -3.62 -41.95
N ARG A 299 -5.10 -3.75 -42.88
CA ARG A 299 -5.22 -4.95 -43.71
C ARG A 299 -4.61 -4.64 -45.08
N LYS A 300 -3.59 -5.43 -45.44
CA LYS A 300 -2.97 -5.63 -46.76
C LYS A 300 -2.10 -4.48 -47.34
N THR A 301 -0.80 -4.79 -47.44
CA THR A 301 0.17 -4.39 -48.49
C THR A 301 -0.16 -3.15 -49.33
N THR A 302 0.53 -2.03 -49.09
CA THR A 302 1.05 -1.18 -50.19
C THR A 302 2.17 -0.26 -49.70
N THR A 303 3.24 -0.19 -50.49
CA THR A 303 4.39 0.71 -50.41
C THR A 303 3.97 2.18 -50.52
N VAL A 304 4.55 3.10 -49.73
CA VAL A 304 4.34 4.55 -49.92
C VAL A 304 5.66 5.32 -49.88
N ARG A 305 5.92 6.05 -50.98
CA ARG A 305 7.03 6.98 -51.23
C ARG A 305 6.93 8.26 -50.38
N LYS A 306 8.08 8.76 -49.92
CA LYS A 306 8.24 10.13 -49.39
C LYS A 306 7.97 11.16 -50.50
N ARG A 307 7.12 12.15 -50.25
CA ARG A 307 7.12 13.44 -50.97
C ARG A 307 7.65 14.52 -50.02
N LEU A 308 8.84 15.04 -50.33
CA LEU A 308 9.31 16.33 -49.85
C LEU A 308 8.46 17.41 -50.53
N ARG A 309 7.93 18.37 -49.77
CA ARG A 309 7.45 19.65 -50.34
C ARG A 309 8.52 20.71 -50.12
N THR A 310 9.18 21.05 -51.21
CA THR A 310 9.96 22.27 -51.43
C THR A 310 9.03 23.49 -51.32
N SER A 311 9.43 24.47 -50.51
CA SER A 311 8.86 25.81 -50.48
C SER A 311 9.61 26.68 -51.49
N ARG A 312 8.90 27.22 -52.47
CA ARG A 312 9.19 28.49 -53.16
C ARG A 312 7.94 28.85 -53.96
N ASP A 313 7.44 30.07 -53.76
CA ASP A 313 7.14 31.00 -54.85
C ASP A 313 7.15 32.44 -54.30
N LEU A 314 7.92 33.29 -54.99
CA LEU A 314 7.93 34.75 -54.92
C LEU A 314 6.73 35.33 -55.70
N VAL A 315 6.40 36.61 -55.48
CA VAL A 315 6.29 37.73 -56.47
C VAL A 315 5.76 38.97 -55.71
N ILE A 316 6.59 39.99 -55.46
CA ILE A 316 6.68 41.32 -56.11
C ILE A 316 5.34 42.10 -56.18
N VAL A 317 5.21 43.16 -55.36
CA VAL A 317 5.40 44.59 -55.73
C VAL A 317 6.07 45.27 -54.55
#